data_AF-A0A0G4GMN5-F1
#
_entry.id   AF-A0A0G4GMN5-F1
#
_cell.length_a   1.000
_cell.length_b   1.000
_cell.length_c   1.000
_cell.angle_alpha   90.00
_cell.angle_beta   90.00
_cell.angle_gamma   90.00
#
_symmetry.space_group_name_H-M   'P 1'
#
loop_
_entity.id
_entity.type
_entity.pdbx_description
1 polymer ?
#
loop_
_entity_poly.entity_id
_entity_poly.type
_entity_poly.pdbx_seq_one_letter_code
_entity_poly.pdbx_strand_id
1 'polypeptide(L)'
;MVQQKSKELEAKLAPCQYAVGVASGSKKLIAAVRTFLSAGESDKQRVLLSLDAKNAFNSMSRQAILEGVDRLIPDLTQYFLQWYGEPAELWSHHEKGYTCKVLSQEGAQQGGSEGPA
;
A
#
# COMPACT_ATOMS: atom_id res chain seq x y z
N MET A 1 -8.21 20.17 1.92
CA MET A 1 -8.81 18.86 2.27
C MET A 1 -7.82 17.71 2.06
N VAL A 2 -7.34 17.46 0.83
CA VAL A 2 -6.38 16.36 0.53
C VAL A 2 -5.06 16.46 1.31
N GLN A 3 -4.41 17.63 1.35
CA GLN A 3 -3.16 17.80 2.13
C GLN A 3 -3.33 17.65 3.65
N GLN A 4 -4.52 17.90 4.18
CA GLN A 4 -4.78 17.80 5.63
C GLN A 4 -4.95 16.33 6.04
N LYS A 5 -5.64 15.54 5.22
CA LYS A 5 -5.82 14.09 5.41
C LYS A 5 -4.52 13.31 5.21
N SER A 6 -3.61 13.81 4.35
CA SER A 6 -2.27 13.23 4.18
C SER A 6 -1.43 13.25 5.46
N LYS A 7 -1.43 14.35 6.23
CA LYS A 7 -0.70 14.44 7.50
C LYS A 7 -1.28 13.54 8.60
N GLU A 8 -2.60 13.42 8.65
CA GLU A 8 -3.28 12.52 9.58
C GLU A 8 -2.92 11.06 9.29
N LEU A 9 -2.94 10.69 8.00
CA LEU A 9 -2.55 9.36 7.56
C LEU A 9 -1.08 9.05 7.86
N GLU A 10 -0.17 10.00 7.58
CA GLU A 10 1.25 9.87 7.92
C GLU A 10 1.43 9.62 9.43
N ALA A 11 0.74 10.38 10.28
CA ALA A 11 0.82 10.21 11.73
C ALA A 11 0.31 8.84 12.21
N LYS A 12 -0.71 8.28 11.55
CA LYS A 12 -1.28 6.97 11.91
C LYS A 12 -0.47 5.78 11.38
N LEU A 13 0.22 5.94 10.25
CA LEU A 13 1.05 4.90 9.65
C LEU A 13 2.51 4.95 10.11
N ALA A 14 2.96 6.09 10.63
CA ALA A 14 4.20 6.18 11.39
C ALA A 14 4.12 5.29 12.65
N PRO A 15 5.22 4.63 13.05
CA PRO A 15 6.59 4.76 12.54
C PRO A 15 6.98 3.73 11.45
N CYS A 16 6.02 2.96 10.92
CA CYS A 16 6.31 1.79 10.09
C CYS A 16 6.29 2.06 8.58
N GLN A 17 5.68 3.16 8.14
CA GLN A 17 5.64 3.57 6.72
C GLN A 17 6.85 4.48 6.37
N TYR A 18 7.55 4.14 5.29
CA TYR A 18 8.71 4.87 4.76
C TYR A 18 8.64 5.12 3.24
N ALA A 19 7.55 4.71 2.60
CA ALA A 19 7.37 4.81 1.16
C ALA A 19 6.68 6.14 0.78
N VAL A 20 5.61 6.06 -0.01
CA VAL A 20 4.89 7.21 -0.56
C VAL A 20 4.39 8.12 0.58
N GLY A 21 4.37 9.43 0.31
CA GLY A 21 3.99 10.46 1.28
C GLY A 21 5.06 10.82 2.32
N VAL A 22 6.12 10.01 2.51
CA VAL A 22 7.12 10.24 3.55
C VAL A 22 8.36 10.96 3.04
N ALA A 23 8.59 12.19 3.54
CA ALA A 23 9.78 12.95 3.19
C ALA A 23 11.07 12.20 3.54
N SER A 24 11.93 11.97 2.54
CA SER A 24 13.18 11.20 2.65
C SER A 24 13.01 9.78 3.23
N GLY A 25 11.85 9.15 3.04
CA GLY A 25 11.53 7.87 3.66
C GLY A 25 12.55 6.75 3.39
N SER A 26 13.03 6.61 2.14
CA SER A 26 14.05 5.60 1.79
C SER A 26 15.37 5.82 2.54
N LYS A 27 15.80 7.08 2.71
CA LYS A 27 17.02 7.43 3.47
C LYS A 27 16.85 7.10 4.94
N LYS A 28 15.68 7.42 5.52
CA LYS A 28 15.34 7.09 6.91
C LYS A 28 15.36 5.58 7.14
N LEU A 29 14.78 4.80 6.23
CA LEU A 29 14.77 3.32 6.31
C LEU A 29 16.19 2.75 6.28
N ILE A 30 17.03 3.19 5.32
CA ILE A 30 18.44 2.76 5.23
C ILE A 30 19.20 3.12 6.51
N ALA A 31 19.03 4.34 7.02
CA ALA A 31 19.68 4.77 8.26
C ALA A 31 19.23 3.91 9.45
N ALA A 32 17.92 3.67 9.60
CA ALA A 32 17.37 2.84 10.67
C ALA A 32 17.92 1.40 10.63
N VAL A 33 17.97 0.77 9.46
CA VAL A 33 18.53 -0.57 9.28
C VAL A 33 20.01 -0.60 9.62
N ARG A 34 20.80 0.37 9.14
CA ARG A 34 22.25 0.46 9.47
C ARG A 34 22.47 0.65 10.96
N THR A 35 21.76 1.58 11.59
CA THR A 35 21.83 1.80 13.04
C THR A 35 21.45 0.54 13.81
N PHE A 36 20.40 -0.18 13.39
CA PHE A 36 20.01 -1.43 14.03
C PHE A 36 21.10 -2.49 13.90
N LEU A 37 21.69 -2.69 12.72
CA LEU A 37 22.72 -3.71 12.50
C LEU A 37 24.05 -3.36 13.19
N SER A 38 24.36 -2.08 13.38
CA SER A 38 25.60 -1.62 14.03
C SER A 38 25.48 -1.44 15.55
N ALA A 39 24.29 -1.51 16.12
CA ALA A 39 24.10 -1.34 17.56
C ALA A 39 24.40 -2.64 18.34
N GLY A 40 24.78 -2.53 19.62
CA GLY A 40 24.89 -3.66 20.55
C GLY A 40 26.31 -4.16 20.82
N GLU A 41 26.39 -5.15 21.69
CA GLU A 41 27.63 -5.84 22.06
C GLU A 41 28.05 -6.83 20.97
N SER A 42 29.36 -7.05 20.84
CA SER A 42 30.00 -7.84 19.78
C SER A 42 29.52 -9.30 19.68
N ASP A 43 28.88 -9.81 20.73
CA ASP A 43 28.42 -11.19 20.91
C ASP A 43 26.93 -11.39 20.55
N LYS A 44 26.16 -10.33 20.28
CA LYS A 44 24.75 -10.43 19.92
C LYS A 44 24.54 -10.43 18.41
N GLN A 45 24.05 -11.54 17.86
CA GLN A 45 23.61 -11.62 16.47
C GLN A 45 22.32 -10.85 16.23
N ARG A 46 22.32 -10.06 15.15
CA ARG A 46 21.13 -9.35 14.64
C ARG A 46 20.84 -9.84 13.23
N VAL A 47 19.57 -9.99 12.92
CA VAL A 47 19.10 -10.49 11.61
C VAL A 47 18.19 -9.46 10.98
N LEU A 48 18.38 -9.23 9.68
CA LEU A 48 17.47 -8.46 8.83
C LEU A 48 16.68 -9.43 7.96
N LEU A 49 15.35 -9.42 8.12
CA LEU A 49 14.44 -10.15 7.24
C LEU A 49 13.89 -9.20 6.17
N SER A 50 14.13 -9.53 4.89
CA SER A 50 13.53 -8.84 3.76
C SER A 50 12.33 -9.63 3.26
N LEU A 51 11.17 -8.98 3.20
CA LEU A 51 9.93 -9.55 2.69
C LEU A 51 9.50 -8.78 1.45
N ASP A 52 9.04 -9.49 0.43
CA ASP A 52 8.46 -8.92 -0.77
C ASP A 52 7.13 -9.61 -1.09
N ALA A 53 6.08 -8.83 -1.28
CA ALA A 53 4.75 -9.36 -1.55
C ALA A 53 4.53 -9.52 -3.05
N LYS A 54 4.34 -10.76 -3.50
CA LYS A 54 4.09 -11.06 -4.92
C LYS A 54 2.83 -10.35 -5.41
N ASN A 55 3.00 -9.48 -6.41
CA ASN A 55 1.91 -8.79 -7.09
C ASN A 55 1.01 -7.99 -6.13
N ALA A 56 1.60 -7.37 -5.10
CA ALA A 56 0.90 -6.80 -3.95
C ALA A 56 -0.32 -5.95 -4.32
N PHE A 57 -0.20 -5.08 -5.33
CA PHE A 57 -1.30 -4.22 -5.75
C PHE A 57 -2.51 -4.99 -6.24
N ASN A 58 -2.33 -6.11 -6.95
CA ASN A 58 -3.45 -6.88 -7.51
C ASN A 58 -3.93 -8.01 -6.60
N SER A 59 -3.12 -8.43 -5.62
CA SER A 59 -3.40 -9.61 -4.77
C SER A 59 -3.88 -9.27 -3.35
N MET A 60 -3.87 -8.00 -2.95
CA MET A 60 -4.38 -7.62 -1.64
C MET A 60 -5.90 -7.79 -1.55
N SER A 61 -6.39 -8.34 -0.45
CA SER A 61 -7.84 -8.43 -0.17
C SER A 61 -8.44 -7.03 0.00
N ARG A 62 -9.45 -6.70 -0.80
CA ARG A 62 -10.19 -5.41 -0.66
C ARG A 62 -10.88 -5.29 0.69
N GLN A 63 -11.35 -6.41 1.26
CA GLN A 63 -11.94 -6.44 2.59
C GLN A 63 -10.90 -6.06 3.66
N ALA A 64 -9.68 -6.59 3.57
CA ALA A 64 -8.60 -6.24 4.50
C ALA A 64 -8.19 -4.77 4.38
N ILE A 65 -8.20 -4.21 3.15
CA ILE A 65 -7.95 -2.78 2.92
C ILE A 65 -9.08 -1.95 3.56
N LEU A 66 -10.34 -2.32 3.32
CA LEU A 66 -11.52 -1.64 3.88
C LEU A 66 -11.48 -1.61 5.41
N GLU A 67 -11.21 -2.75 6.06
CA GLU A 67 -11.06 -2.84 7.51
C GLU A 67 -9.91 -1.96 8.02
N GLY A 68 -8.80 -1.89 7.27
CA GLY A 68 -7.68 -1.00 7.57
C GLY A 68 -8.06 0.47 7.48
N VAL A 69 -8.76 0.86 6.40
CA VAL A 69 -9.23 2.23 6.15
C VAL A 69 -10.23 2.63 7.23
N ASP A 70 -11.23 1.81 7.51
CA ASP A 70 -12.28 2.13 8.48
C ASP A 70 -11.71 2.28 9.90
N ARG A 71 -10.75 1.43 10.26
CA ARG A 71 -10.05 1.51 11.55
C ARG A 71 -9.15 2.74 11.67
N LEU A 72 -8.40 3.09 10.62
CA LEU A 72 -7.39 4.14 10.69
C LEU A 72 -7.96 5.52 10.35
N ILE A 73 -8.74 5.63 9.28
CA ILE A 73 -9.26 6.90 8.78
C ILE A 73 -10.69 6.72 8.21
N PRO A 74 -11.70 6.48 9.08
CA PRO A 74 -13.06 6.13 8.67
C PRO A 74 -13.71 7.09 7.69
N ASP A 75 -13.30 8.37 7.69
CA ASP A 75 -13.76 9.38 6.73
C ASP A 75 -13.46 9.00 5.25
N LEU A 76 -12.49 8.11 5.00
CA LEU A 76 -12.17 7.60 3.67
C LEU A 76 -12.89 6.29 3.31
N THR A 77 -13.66 5.70 4.22
CA THR A 77 -14.38 4.43 3.97
C THR A 77 -15.30 4.55 2.75
N GLN A 78 -16.11 5.60 2.68
CA GLN A 78 -17.02 5.81 1.53
C GLN A 78 -16.26 6.10 0.23
N TYR A 79 -15.13 6.80 0.32
CA TYR A 79 -14.26 7.02 -0.84
C TYR A 79 -13.68 5.70 -1.35
N PHE A 80 -13.22 4.81 -0.47
CA PHE A 80 -12.74 3.49 -0.87
C PHE A 80 -13.86 2.64 -1.50
N LEU A 81 -15.04 2.61 -0.89
CA LEU A 81 -16.18 1.86 -1.40
C LEU A 81 -16.66 2.34 -2.77
N GLN A 82 -16.54 3.65 -3.06
CA GLN A 82 -16.87 4.19 -4.38
C GLN A 82 -16.06 3.54 -5.51
N TRP A 83 -14.80 3.20 -5.26
CA TRP A 83 -13.92 2.60 -6.27
C TRP A 83 -13.85 1.08 -6.20
N TYR A 84 -13.92 0.53 -4.99
CA TYR A 84 -13.58 -0.87 -4.72
C TYR A 84 -14.70 -1.67 -4.05
N GLY A 85 -15.86 -1.05 -3.80
CA GLY A 85 -17.01 -1.70 -3.18
C GLY A 85 -17.66 -2.77 -4.06
N GLU A 86 -17.53 -2.64 -5.37
CA GLU A 86 -18.03 -3.62 -6.35
C GLU A 86 -16.90 -4.10 -7.29
N PRO A 87 -17.05 -5.29 -7.90
CA PRO A 87 -16.13 -5.75 -8.95
C PRO A 87 -16.06 -4.76 -10.12
N ALA A 88 -14.85 -4.39 -10.54
CA ALA A 88 -14.64 -3.51 -11.69
C ALA A 88 -14.45 -4.32 -12.97
N GLU A 89 -15.04 -3.89 -14.10
CA GLU A 89 -14.83 -4.55 -15.39
C GLU A 89 -13.51 -4.12 -16.03
N LEU A 90 -12.59 -5.07 -16.21
CA LEU A 90 -11.39 -4.91 -17.03
C LEU A 90 -11.65 -5.43 -18.44
N TRP A 91 -11.24 -4.65 -19.43
CA TRP A 91 -11.43 -4.99 -20.84
C TRP A 91 -10.08 -5.33 -21.45
N SER A 92 -9.97 -6.52 -22.05
CA SER A 92 -8.77 -6.96 -22.74
C SER A 92 -9.09 -7.29 -24.19
N HIS A 93 -8.30 -6.73 -25.10
CA HIS A 93 -8.41 -7.02 -26.54
C HIS A 93 -7.52 -8.20 -26.87
N HIS A 94 -8.12 -9.24 -27.43
CA HIS A 94 -7.42 -10.42 -27.88
C HIS A 94 -6.88 -10.21 -29.31
N GLU A 95 -5.71 -10.78 -29.60
CA GLU A 95 -5.05 -10.68 -30.92
C GLU A 95 -5.93 -11.19 -32.08
N LYS A 96 -6.86 -12.10 -31.78
CA LYS A 96 -7.86 -12.64 -32.74
C LYS A 96 -9.05 -11.70 -32.99
N GLY A 97 -9.02 -10.47 -32.48
CA GLY A 97 -10.00 -9.42 -32.77
C GLY A 97 -11.25 -9.41 -31.89
N TYR A 98 -11.33 -10.25 -30.84
CA TYR A 98 -12.43 -10.18 -29.87
C TYR A 98 -12.00 -9.46 -28.59
N THR A 99 -12.97 -8.89 -27.88
CA THR A 99 -12.75 -8.30 -26.57
C THR A 99 -13.29 -9.24 -25.49
N CYS A 100 -12.51 -9.47 -24.44
CA CYS A 100 -12.95 -10.17 -23.25
C CYS A 100 -13.06 -9.22 -22.05
N LYS A 101 -13.99 -9.55 -21.15
CA LYS A 101 -14.14 -8.90 -19.85
C LYS A 101 -13.58 -9.80 -18.76
N VAL A 102 -12.87 -9.20 -17.81
CA VAL A 102 -12.42 -9.84 -16.58
C VAL A 102 -12.83 -8.96 -15.42
N LEU A 103 -13.37 -9.54 -14.35
CA LEU A 103 -13.73 -8.78 -13.16
C LEU A 103 -12.53 -8.63 -12.23
N SER A 104 -12.15 -7.38 -11.93
CA SER A 104 -11.21 -7.05 -10.87
C SER A 104 -11.95 -7.02 -9.54
N GLN A 105 -11.63 -7.99 -8.68
CA GLN A 105 -12.28 -8.22 -7.38
C GLN A 105 -11.29 -8.12 -6.19
N GLU A 106 -10.00 -8.13 -6.49
CA GLU A 106 -8.91 -8.00 -5.52
C GLU A 106 -8.04 -6.82 -5.90
N GLY A 107 -7.29 -6.35 -4.91
CA GLY A 107 -6.29 -5.32 -5.11
C GLY A 107 -6.83 -3.93 -5.38
N ALA A 108 -5.89 -3.04 -5.68
CA ALA A 108 -6.07 -1.68 -6.14
C ALA A 108 -5.44 -1.53 -7.53
N GLN A 109 -6.10 -0.75 -8.39
CA GLN A 109 -5.65 -0.56 -9.77
C GLN A 109 -4.36 0.27 -9.82
N GLN A 110 -3.33 -0.28 -10.45
CA GLN A 110 -2.05 0.42 -10.61
C GLN A 110 -2.18 1.55 -11.65
N GLY A 111 -1.64 2.72 -11.32
CA GLY A 111 -1.72 3.92 -12.16
C GLY A 111 -3.00 4.72 -11.99
N GLY A 112 -3.96 4.24 -11.18
CA GLY A 112 -5.10 5.02 -10.74
C GLY A 112 -4.71 6.09 -9.70
N SER A 113 -5.51 7.15 -9.60
CA SER A 113 -5.33 8.24 -8.62
C SER A 113 -5.54 7.80 -7.17
N GLU A 114 -6.22 6.68 -6.99
CA GLU A 114 -6.52 5.96 -5.75
C GLU A 114 -5.43 4.95 -5.38
N GLY A 115 -4.36 4.88 -6.19
CA GLY A 115 -3.13 4.15 -5.88
C GLY A 115 -2.35 4.75 -4.70
N PRO A 116 -1.07 4.39 -4.51
CA PRO A 116 -0.37 4.69 -3.28
C PRO A 116 -0.29 6.20 -3.01
N ALA A 117 -0.67 6.58 -1.78
CA ALA A 117 -0.63 7.94 -1.23
C ALA A 117 0.54 8.13 -0.25
#